data_AF-J9FA90-F1
#
_entry.id   AF-J9FA90-F1
#
_cell.length_a   1.000
_cell.length_b   1.000
_cell.length_c   1.000
_cell.angle_alpha   90.00
_cell.angle_beta   90.00
_cell.angle_gamma   90.00
#
_symmetry.space_group_name_H-M   'P 1'
#
loop_
_entity.id
_entity.type
_entity.pdbx_description
1 polymer ?
#
loop_
_entity_poly.entity_id
_entity_poly.type
_entity_poly.pdbx_seq_one_letter_code
_entity_poly.pdbx_strand_id
1 'polypeptide(L)'
;MSVKLADILPPPSSTSDEWSSVRRDPWFQGREDALKGDNIGAVVMKEPPPYGKRNGWIPRNIEDFGDGGAFPEIPVAQFPLGMGMDLRKKVSSDKTTALQCDADGKLRHDAIVRIGHSKDKIIYTRLADMKPKMLEEEDESFQKPDEETIAQQTEATRLALEKITSTKA
;
A
#
# COMPACT_ATOMS: atom_id res chain seq x y z
N MET A 1 -6.67 -36.59 26.54
CA MET A 1 -7.60 -36.80 25.42
C MET A 1 -7.83 -35.46 24.76
N SER A 2 -7.16 -35.16 23.64
CA SER A 2 -7.25 -33.85 22.99
C SER A 2 -8.46 -33.82 22.06
N VAL A 3 -9.50 -33.09 22.44
CA VAL A 3 -10.66 -32.83 21.59
C VAL A 3 -10.26 -31.90 20.45
N LYS A 4 -10.52 -32.32 19.21
CA LYS A 4 -10.24 -31.51 18.02
C LYS A 4 -11.40 -30.56 17.80
N LEU A 5 -11.08 -29.31 17.46
CA LEU A 5 -12.06 -28.25 17.19
C LEU A 5 -13.04 -28.61 16.07
N ALA A 6 -12.63 -29.49 15.15
CA ALA A 6 -13.46 -30.04 14.09
C ALA A 6 -14.62 -30.92 14.60
N ASP A 7 -14.51 -31.49 15.80
CA ASP A 7 -15.55 -32.35 16.39
C ASP A 7 -16.59 -31.54 17.18
N ILE A 8 -16.30 -30.27 17.48
CA ILE A 8 -17.15 -29.37 18.29
C ILE A 8 -18.07 -28.53 17.39
N LEU A 9 -17.71 -28.34 16.13
CA LEU A 9 -18.43 -27.45 15.22
C LEU A 9 -19.32 -28.24 14.25
N PRO A 10 -20.51 -27.70 13.90
CA PRO A 10 -21.38 -28.33 12.91
C PRO A 10 -20.69 -28.38 11.54
N PRO A 11 -20.98 -29.40 10.72
CA PRO A 11 -20.39 -29.54 9.40
C PRO A 11 -20.68 -28.30 8.54
N PRO A 12 -19.71 -27.82 7.75
CA PRO A 12 -19.85 -26.59 6.97
C PRO A 12 -20.99 -26.71 5.96
N SER A 13 -21.84 -25.68 5.91
CA SER A 13 -23.07 -25.66 5.09
C SER A 13 -22.84 -25.51 3.57
N SER A 14 -21.59 -25.36 3.13
CA SER A 14 -21.26 -25.22 1.70
C SER A 14 -20.22 -26.27 1.33
N THR A 15 -20.71 -27.39 0.80
CA THR A 15 -19.89 -28.42 0.16
C THR A 15 -19.94 -28.30 -1.37
N SER A 16 -20.27 -27.13 -1.91
CA SER A 16 -20.18 -26.92 -3.36
C SER A 16 -18.76 -26.51 -3.73
N ASP A 17 -18.07 -27.45 -4.38
CA ASP A 17 -16.81 -27.29 -5.12
C ASP A 17 -16.94 -26.33 -6.34
N GLU A 18 -17.90 -25.40 -6.33
CA GLU A 18 -18.03 -24.39 -7.39
C GLU A 18 -16.93 -23.33 -7.26
N TRP A 19 -16.53 -22.99 -6.03
CA TRP A 19 -15.50 -21.96 -5.77
C TRP A 19 -14.06 -22.47 -5.94
N SER A 20 -13.86 -23.79 -6.05
CA SER A 20 -12.55 -24.41 -6.29
C SER A 20 -12.18 -24.43 -7.78
N SER A 21 -13.17 -24.41 -8.68
CA SER A 21 -12.94 -24.36 -10.12
C SER A 21 -12.27 -23.05 -10.57
N VAL A 22 -12.63 -21.93 -9.94
CA VAL A 22 -11.98 -20.60 -10.11
C VAL A 22 -10.53 -20.60 -9.62
N ARG A 23 -10.16 -21.52 -8.71
CA ARG A 23 -8.78 -21.65 -8.21
C ARG A 23 -7.90 -22.53 -9.10
N ARG A 24 -8.44 -23.16 -10.13
CA ARG A 24 -7.70 -24.00 -11.10
C ARG A 24 -7.57 -23.33 -12.47
N ASP A 25 -7.46 -22.01 -12.51
CA ASP A 25 -7.09 -21.31 -13.73
C ASP A 25 -5.59 -21.50 -14.03
N PRO A 26 -5.21 -21.99 -15.23
CA PRO A 26 -3.81 -22.16 -15.63
C PRO A 26 -2.98 -20.86 -15.60
N TRP A 27 -3.66 -19.71 -15.65
CA TRP A 27 -3.05 -18.38 -15.52
C TRP A 27 -2.62 -18.04 -14.08
N PHE A 28 -3.29 -18.61 -13.07
CA PHE A 28 -3.00 -18.40 -11.64
C PHE A 28 -2.22 -19.56 -11.01
N GLN A 29 -2.03 -20.65 -11.76
CA GLN A 29 -1.21 -21.79 -11.36
C GLN A 29 0.28 -21.40 -11.31
N GLY A 30 0.93 -21.67 -10.18
CA GLY A 30 2.35 -21.41 -9.93
C GLY A 30 2.64 -20.41 -8.79
N ARG A 31 1.65 -19.66 -8.30
CA ARG A 31 1.82 -18.79 -7.13
C ARG A 31 1.51 -19.47 -5.80
N GLU A 32 0.69 -20.51 -5.85
CA GLU A 32 0.30 -21.33 -4.69
C GLU A 32 1.41 -22.29 -4.22
N ASP A 33 2.28 -22.74 -5.13
CA ASP A 33 3.43 -23.58 -4.76
C ASP A 33 4.57 -22.77 -4.10
N ALA A 34 4.62 -21.45 -4.31
CA ALA A 34 5.51 -20.57 -3.56
C ALA A 34 5.13 -20.44 -2.08
N LEU A 35 3.86 -20.73 -1.74
CA LEU A 35 3.35 -20.71 -0.36
C LEU A 35 3.31 -22.11 0.28
N LYS A 36 3.51 -23.17 -0.50
CA LYS A 36 3.65 -24.57 -0.05
C LYS A 36 5.10 -25.02 0.13
N GLY A 37 6.07 -24.09 0.11
CA GLY A 37 7.41 -24.39 0.63
C GLY A 37 7.30 -24.68 2.12
N ASP A 38 7.70 -25.89 2.53
CA ASP A 38 7.67 -26.47 3.89
C ASP A 38 8.33 -25.60 4.99
N ASN A 39 7.73 -24.46 5.33
CA ASN A 39 8.05 -23.63 6.50
C ASN A 39 6.80 -22.89 7.00
N ILE A 40 5.72 -23.62 7.25
CA ILE A 40 4.64 -23.17 8.16
C ILE A 40 4.94 -23.71 9.58
N GLY A 41 6.24 -23.86 9.91
CA GLY A 41 6.64 -23.88 11.30
C GLY A 41 6.26 -22.53 11.90
N ALA A 42 5.61 -22.52 13.06
CA ALA A 42 5.36 -21.30 13.80
C ALA A 42 6.60 -20.40 13.70
N VAL A 43 6.43 -19.17 13.19
CA VAL A 43 7.52 -18.19 13.15
C VAL A 43 8.00 -18.08 14.59
N VAL A 44 9.12 -18.72 14.91
CA VAL A 44 9.76 -18.58 16.20
C VAL A 44 10.30 -17.17 16.19
N MET A 45 9.47 -16.22 16.62
CA MET A 45 9.89 -14.86 16.88
C MET A 45 10.97 -14.96 17.92
N LYS A 46 12.24 -14.84 17.49
CA LYS A 46 13.33 -14.59 18.41
C LYS A 46 13.11 -13.18 18.91
N GLU A 47 12.43 -13.08 20.04
CA GLU A 47 12.25 -11.80 20.69
C GLU A 47 13.63 -11.29 21.11
N PRO A 48 14.02 -10.07 20.67
CA PRO A 48 15.27 -9.49 21.07
C PRO A 48 15.26 -9.30 22.60
N PRO A 49 16.41 -9.42 23.29
CA PRO A 49 16.48 -9.11 24.71
C PRO A 49 15.88 -7.72 25.01
N PRO A 50 15.26 -7.52 26.17
CA PRO A 50 14.66 -6.24 26.52
C PRO A 50 15.71 -5.13 26.61
N TYR A 51 15.26 -3.89 26.46
CA TYR A 51 16.11 -2.70 26.49
C TYR A 51 17.01 -2.67 27.74
N GLY A 52 18.30 -2.36 27.56
CA GLY A 52 19.28 -2.31 28.65
C GLY A 52 19.86 -3.67 29.06
N LYS A 53 19.38 -4.79 28.50
CA LYS A 53 19.97 -6.13 28.67
C LYS A 53 20.64 -6.67 27.40
N ARG A 54 20.93 -5.80 26.42
CA ARG A 54 21.54 -6.19 25.13
C ARG A 54 23.07 -6.11 25.11
N ASN A 55 23.71 -5.93 26.26
CA ASN A 55 25.17 -5.89 26.36
C ASN A 55 25.79 -7.21 25.86
N GLY A 56 26.58 -7.13 24.79
CA GLY A 56 27.24 -8.29 24.17
C GLY A 56 26.35 -9.11 23.22
N TRP A 57 25.08 -8.74 23.06
CA TRP A 57 24.19 -9.32 22.07
C TRP A 57 24.23 -8.49 20.78
N ILE A 58 24.40 -9.14 19.63
CA ILE A 58 24.54 -8.47 18.33
C ILE A 58 23.61 -9.19 17.34
N PRO A 59 22.57 -8.52 16.81
CA PRO A 59 21.71 -9.11 15.80
C PRO A 59 22.50 -9.25 14.49
N ARG A 60 22.51 -10.45 13.92
CA ARG A 60 23.18 -10.73 12.64
C ARG A 60 22.16 -11.07 11.55
N ASN A 61 21.08 -11.74 11.92
CA ASN A 61 20.03 -12.14 11.01
C ASN A 61 18.84 -11.18 11.09
N ILE A 62 18.03 -11.14 10.03
CA ILE A 62 16.79 -10.35 9.97
C ILE A 62 15.80 -10.78 11.06
N GLU A 63 15.77 -12.07 11.38
CA GLU A 63 14.92 -12.64 12.42
C GLU A 63 15.30 -12.21 13.84
N ASP A 64 16.56 -11.82 14.07
CA ASP A 64 17.02 -11.40 15.41
C ASP A 64 16.41 -10.05 15.83
N PHE A 65 15.79 -9.32 14.90
CA PHE A 65 15.14 -8.04 15.17
C PHE A 65 13.66 -8.18 15.58
N GLY A 66 13.09 -9.39 15.55
CA GLY A 66 11.68 -9.63 15.90
C GLY A 66 10.72 -8.89 14.94
N ASP A 67 9.98 -7.91 15.46
CA ASP A 67 9.01 -7.08 14.71
C ASP A 67 9.67 -5.94 13.91
N GLY A 68 11.01 -5.95 13.83
CA GLY A 68 11.78 -4.91 13.20
C GLY A 68 12.10 -3.74 14.15
N GLY A 69 13.17 -3.03 13.82
CA GLY A 69 13.72 -1.95 14.64
C GLY A 69 15.19 -2.17 14.93
N ALA A 70 15.99 -1.12 14.73
CA ALA A 70 17.43 -1.15 15.03
C ALA A 70 17.68 -0.73 16.47
N PHE A 71 18.67 -1.34 17.12
CA PHE A 71 19.03 -1.06 18.51
C PHE A 71 20.17 -0.04 18.56
N PRO A 72 19.92 1.22 18.96
CA PRO A 72 20.95 2.26 18.97
C PRO A 72 22.05 2.01 20.02
N GLU A 73 21.78 1.15 21.01
CA GLU A 73 22.73 0.78 22.07
C GLU A 73 23.88 -0.13 21.59
N ILE A 74 23.72 -0.79 20.42
CA ILE A 74 24.73 -1.68 19.85
C ILE A 74 25.49 -0.89 18.76
N PRO A 75 26.81 -0.62 18.91
CA PRO A 75 27.60 0.17 17.98
C PRO A 75 27.98 -0.63 16.72
N VAL A 76 27.00 -1.22 16.06
CA VAL A 76 27.13 -2.01 14.83
C VAL A 76 26.02 -1.58 13.87
N ALA A 77 26.34 -1.48 12.57
CA ALA A 77 25.34 -1.18 11.55
C ALA A 77 24.31 -2.31 11.43
N GLN A 78 23.04 -2.00 11.64
CA GLN A 78 21.94 -2.95 11.70
C GLN A 78 20.94 -2.68 10.57
N PHE A 79 20.37 -3.75 9.99
CA PHE A 79 19.47 -3.68 8.83
C PHE A 79 18.25 -4.59 9.02
N PRO A 80 17.25 -4.19 9.85
CA PRO A 80 16.14 -5.05 10.29
C PRO A 80 15.24 -5.61 9.18
N LEU A 81 15.24 -5.01 7.99
CA LEU A 81 14.51 -5.52 6.81
C LEU A 81 15.33 -5.30 5.54
N GLY A 82 16.66 -5.37 5.66
CA GLY A 82 17.56 -4.95 4.57
C GLY A 82 17.52 -3.45 4.25
N MET A 83 16.63 -2.67 4.89
CA MET A 83 16.52 -1.22 4.75
C MET A 83 17.89 -0.56 4.95
N GLY A 84 18.43 0.06 3.91
CA GLY A 84 19.74 0.71 3.95
C GLY A 84 20.93 -0.11 3.46
N MET A 85 20.76 -1.42 3.19
CA MET A 85 21.74 -2.21 2.44
C MET A 85 21.77 -1.83 0.96
N ASP A 86 20.61 -1.44 0.42
CA ASP A 86 20.41 -1.12 -0.99
C ASP A 86 21.24 0.10 -1.42
N LEU A 87 21.44 1.05 -0.50
CA LEU A 87 22.32 2.22 -0.65
C LEU A 87 23.79 1.83 -0.90
N ARG A 88 24.21 0.63 -0.47
CA ARG A 88 25.59 0.14 -0.62
C ARG A 88 25.76 -0.79 -1.82
N LYS A 89 24.68 -1.45 -2.26
CA LYS A 89 24.74 -2.49 -3.31
C LYS A 89 24.25 -2.00 -4.69
N LYS A 90 23.40 -0.98 -4.79
CA LYS A 90 22.91 -0.50 -6.10
C LYS A 90 23.88 0.50 -6.74
N VAL A 91 24.82 -0.04 -7.53
CA VAL A 91 25.58 0.70 -8.55
C VAL A 91 24.76 0.84 -9.85
N SER A 92 23.63 0.12 -9.96
CA SER A 92 22.73 0.16 -11.13
C SER A 92 21.55 1.10 -10.87
N SER A 93 21.41 2.13 -11.70
CA SER A 93 20.26 3.02 -11.75
C SER A 93 19.05 2.27 -12.33
N ASP A 94 18.38 1.47 -11.52
CA ASP A 94 17.17 0.78 -11.95
C ASP A 94 16.05 1.79 -12.20
N LYS A 95 15.48 1.78 -13.40
CA LYS A 95 14.37 2.64 -13.83
C LYS A 95 13.04 2.11 -13.28
N THR A 96 12.94 1.94 -11.97
CA THR A 96 11.75 1.40 -11.29
C THR A 96 11.15 2.43 -10.34
N THR A 97 9.83 2.63 -10.43
CA THR A 97 9.10 3.49 -9.49
C THR A 97 8.99 2.80 -8.13
N ALA A 98 9.26 3.53 -7.04
CA ALA A 98 9.12 3.00 -5.69
C ALA A 98 7.67 2.54 -5.43
N LEU A 99 7.53 1.40 -4.77
CA LEU A 99 6.24 0.90 -4.29
C LEU A 99 5.71 1.87 -3.22
N GLN A 100 4.59 2.52 -3.51
CA GLN A 100 3.94 3.46 -2.60
C GLN A 100 2.72 2.79 -1.97
N CYS A 101 2.41 3.14 -0.71
CA CYS A 101 1.20 2.70 -0.03
C CYS A 101 0.32 3.91 0.33
N ASP A 102 -0.99 3.70 0.30
CA ASP A 102 -1.99 4.63 0.84
C ASP A 102 -2.01 4.61 2.37
N ALA A 103 -2.71 5.58 2.97
CA ALA A 103 -2.93 5.63 4.43
C ALA A 103 -3.62 4.35 4.96
N ASP A 104 -4.43 3.69 4.13
CA ASP A 104 -5.08 2.41 4.44
C ASP A 104 -4.15 1.19 4.29
N GLY A 105 -2.87 1.39 3.97
CA GLY A 105 -1.91 0.31 3.71
C GLY A 105 -2.09 -0.40 2.37
N LYS A 106 -3.01 0.08 1.50
CA LYS A 106 -3.19 -0.45 0.14
C LYS A 106 -2.07 0.01 -0.78
N LEU A 107 -1.66 -0.84 -1.70
CA LEU A 107 -0.61 -0.51 -2.66
C LEU A 107 -1.14 0.47 -3.73
N ARG A 108 -0.41 1.57 -3.93
CA ARG A 108 -0.70 2.62 -4.90
C ARG A 108 -0.24 2.23 -6.30
N HIS A 109 -1.13 1.55 -7.02
CA HIS A 109 -0.94 1.25 -8.44
C HIS A 109 -1.19 2.46 -9.35
N ASP A 110 -1.87 3.49 -8.84
CA ASP A 110 -2.13 4.77 -9.51
C ASP A 110 -0.84 5.55 -9.82
N ALA A 111 0.22 5.31 -9.04
CA ALA A 111 1.54 5.88 -9.25
C ALA A 111 2.09 5.63 -10.67
N ILE A 112 1.71 4.52 -11.31
CA ILE A 112 2.12 4.19 -12.69
C ILE A 112 1.41 5.10 -13.69
N VAL A 113 0.10 5.31 -13.51
CA VAL A 113 -0.71 6.17 -14.40
C VAL A 113 -0.37 7.65 -14.22
N ARG A 114 0.06 8.03 -13.01
CA ARG A 114 0.52 9.40 -12.70
C ARG A 114 1.88 9.74 -13.28
N ILE A 115 2.63 8.79 -13.84
CA ILE A 115 3.94 9.08 -14.45
C ILE A 115 3.73 10.06 -15.62
N GLY A 116 4.35 11.24 -15.53
CA GLY A 116 4.23 12.30 -16.54
C GLY A 116 3.04 13.26 -16.33
N HIS A 117 2.29 13.10 -15.25
CA HIS A 117 1.23 14.04 -14.85
C HIS A 117 1.61 14.82 -13.59
N SER A 118 1.08 16.04 -13.46
CA SER A 118 1.23 16.83 -12.24
C SER A 118 0.56 16.12 -11.06
N LYS A 119 1.10 16.33 -9.85
CA LYS A 119 0.55 15.74 -8.62
C LYS A 119 -0.91 16.15 -8.39
N ASP A 120 -1.26 17.37 -8.80
CA ASP A 120 -2.58 17.97 -8.60
C ASP A 120 -3.61 17.54 -9.66
N LYS A 121 -3.19 16.82 -10.72
CA LYS A 121 -4.13 16.29 -11.70
C LYS A 121 -4.92 15.15 -11.07
N ILE A 122 -6.25 15.27 -11.11
CA ILE A 122 -7.18 14.23 -10.66
C ILE A 122 -7.26 13.17 -11.75
N ILE A 123 -6.97 11.92 -11.38
CA ILE A 123 -7.02 10.75 -12.26
C ILE A 123 -7.76 9.66 -11.50
N TYR A 124 -8.81 9.13 -12.13
CA TYR A 124 -9.58 8.01 -11.60
C TYR A 124 -8.97 6.70 -12.10
N THR A 125 -8.57 5.83 -11.18
CA THR A 125 -7.93 4.55 -11.50
C THR A 125 -8.51 3.39 -10.69
N ARG A 126 -9.26 3.68 -9.62
CA ARG A 126 -9.76 2.65 -8.71
C ARG A 126 -11.12 2.18 -9.20
N LEU A 127 -11.43 0.91 -8.96
CA LEU A 127 -12.78 0.37 -9.22
C LEU A 127 -13.86 1.13 -8.44
N ALA A 128 -13.51 1.65 -7.27
CA ALA A 128 -14.41 2.49 -6.47
C ALA A 128 -14.86 3.75 -7.23
N ASP A 129 -14.01 4.31 -8.09
CA ASP A 129 -14.30 5.51 -8.87
C ASP A 129 -15.29 5.23 -10.00
N MET A 130 -15.41 3.97 -10.44
CA MET A 130 -16.34 3.55 -11.49
C MET A 130 -17.75 3.27 -10.95
N LYS A 131 -17.91 3.15 -9.63
CA LYS A 131 -19.20 2.87 -9.02
C LYS A 131 -20.05 4.15 -9.02
N PRO A 132 -21.34 4.05 -9.37
CA PRO A 132 -22.23 5.21 -9.27
C PRO A 132 -22.35 5.64 -7.81
N LYS A 133 -22.22 6.94 -7.57
CA LYS A 133 -22.56 7.54 -6.28
C LYS A 133 -24.07 7.81 -6.28
N MET A 134 -24.78 7.26 -5.31
CA MET A 134 -26.17 7.65 -5.06
C MET A 134 -26.16 9.08 -4.53
N LEU A 135 -26.86 9.99 -5.21
CA LEU A 135 -26.99 11.37 -4.79
C LEU A 135 -28.30 11.50 -4.03
N GLU A 136 -28.26 12.11 -2.85
CA GLU A 136 -29.47 12.55 -2.15
C GLU A 136 -29.77 13.98 -2.62
N GLU A 137 -31.04 14.30 -2.84
CA GLU A 137 -31.45 15.57 -3.47
C GLU A 137 -31.13 16.79 -2.59
N GLU A 138 -30.79 16.57 -1.31
CA GLU A 138 -30.45 17.59 -0.30
C GLU A 138 -28.93 17.72 -0.06
N ASP A 139 -28.07 17.10 -0.87
CA ASP A 139 -26.61 17.18 -0.70
C ASP A 139 -26.06 18.59 -0.97
N GLU A 140 -25.71 19.33 0.09
CA GLU A 140 -25.05 20.66 0.03
C GLU A 140 -23.78 20.66 -0.84
N SER A 141 -23.13 19.50 -1.03
CA SER A 141 -21.94 19.36 -1.87
C SER A 141 -22.20 19.54 -3.38
N PHE A 142 -23.45 19.41 -3.82
CA PHE A 142 -23.86 19.59 -5.22
C PHE A 142 -24.41 20.99 -5.51
N GLN A 143 -24.49 21.84 -4.47
CA GLN A 143 -24.87 23.23 -4.61
C GLN A 143 -23.84 23.97 -5.47
N LYS A 144 -24.32 24.89 -6.31
CA LYS A 144 -23.44 25.82 -7.01
C LYS A 144 -22.60 26.60 -5.98
N PRO A 145 -21.30 26.84 -6.24
CA PRO A 145 -20.50 27.73 -5.40
C PRO A 145 -21.15 29.11 -5.23
N ASP A 146 -20.80 29.79 -4.14
CA ASP A 146 -21.41 31.06 -3.76
C ASP A 146 -21.17 32.15 -4.83
N GLU A 147 -22.11 33.07 -4.99
CA GLU A 147 -22.09 34.08 -6.07
C GLU A 147 -20.83 34.96 -6.01
N GLU A 148 -20.34 35.25 -4.81
CA GLU A 148 -19.09 35.99 -4.60
C GLU A 148 -17.88 35.23 -5.16
N THR A 149 -17.79 33.91 -4.91
CA THR A 149 -16.67 33.10 -5.41
C THR A 149 -16.66 33.01 -6.93
N ILE A 150 -17.85 32.99 -7.55
CA ILE A 150 -18.01 32.99 -9.00
C ILE A 150 -17.57 34.33 -9.59
N ALA A 151 -17.95 35.45 -8.96
CA ALA A 151 -17.52 36.78 -9.39
C ALA A 151 -15.99 36.91 -9.31
N GLN A 152 -15.38 36.51 -8.19
CA GLN A 152 -13.94 36.50 -8.00
C GLN A 152 -13.20 35.63 -9.03
N GLN A 153 -13.69 34.40 -9.29
CA GLN A 153 -13.12 33.52 -10.32
C GLN A 153 -13.27 34.09 -11.73
N THR A 154 -14.39 34.74 -12.02
CA THR A 154 -14.66 35.37 -13.31
C THR A 154 -13.71 36.54 -13.55
N GLU A 155 -13.51 37.40 -12.56
CA GLU A 155 -12.55 38.50 -12.64
C GLU A 155 -11.11 38.01 -12.79
N ALA A 156 -10.70 37.01 -12.00
CA ALA A 156 -9.37 36.42 -12.09
C ALA A 156 -9.11 35.79 -13.47
N THR A 157 -10.10 35.07 -14.01
CA THR A 157 -10.01 34.45 -15.34
C THR A 157 -9.99 35.51 -16.44
N ARG A 158 -10.79 36.57 -16.33
CA ARG A 158 -10.80 37.71 -17.25
C ARG A 158 -9.42 38.37 -17.33
N LEU A 159 -8.82 38.70 -16.19
CA LEU A 159 -7.48 39.30 -16.11
C LEU A 159 -6.40 38.39 -16.70
N ALA A 160 -6.47 37.08 -16.43
CA ALA A 160 -5.53 36.11 -17.00
C ALA A 160 -5.62 36.04 -18.54
N LEU A 161 -6.83 36.07 -19.09
CA LEU A 161 -7.05 36.07 -20.54
C LEU A 161 -6.56 37.37 -21.20
N GLU A 162 -6.83 38.53 -20.59
CA GLU A 162 -6.32 39.83 -21.06
C GLU A 162 -4.79 39.89 -21.09
N LYS A 163 -4.13 39.26 -20.09
CA LYS A 163 -2.67 39.13 -20.08
C LYS A 163 -2.17 38.26 -21.23
N ILE A 164 -2.86 37.16 -21.54
CA ILE A 164 -2.47 36.28 -22.65
C ILE A 164 -2.67 37.00 -24.00
N THR A 165 -3.78 37.72 -24.19
CA THR A 165 -4.06 38.43 -25.45
C THR A 165 -3.11 39.60 -25.68
N SER A 166 -2.80 40.39 -24.65
CA SER A 166 -1.83 41.49 -24.75
C SER A 166 -0.41 41.02 -25.08
N THR A 167 0.02 39.84 -24.62
CA THR A 167 1.31 39.26 -25.02
C THR A 167 1.34 38.67 -26.42
N LYS A 168 0.17 38.47 -27.04
CA LYS A 168 0.03 37.82 -28.34
C LYS A 168 -0.19 38.83 -29.48
N ALA A 169 -0.51 40.08 -29.14
CA ALA A 169 -0.55 41.24 -30.03
C ALA A 169 0.85 41.87 -30.14
#